data_AF-A0AAV8X1I4-F1
#
_entry.id   AF-A0AAV8X1I4-F1
#
_cell.length_a   1.000
_cell.length_b   1.000
_cell.length_c   1.000
_cell.angle_alpha   90.00
_cell.angle_beta   90.00
_cell.angle_gamma   90.00
#
_symmetry.space_group_name_H-M   'P 1'
#
loop_
_entity.id
_entity.type
_entity.pdbx_description
1 polymer ?
#
loop_
_entity_poly.entity_id
_entity_poly.type
_entity_poly.pdbx_seq_one_letter_code
_entity_poly.pdbx_strand_id
1 'polypeptide(L)'
;MLVCLKDYPVAIGTEDRAKKTVPKGILEIRSSQIHGFGVFTVRDVRKGIQMGPYRGQVTRVDTANGYSWKLRDGRLIDAGNETNSNWMRYVNCARNMAEQNTVAFQYKGNLYYRTCKEIKSGEELLVYYGQSFAKNLGIDVKKYFQPDEEEVNLSYF
;
A
#
# COMPACT_ATOMS: atom_id res chain seq x y z
N MET A 1 -6.20 -22.14 -1.14
CA MET A 1 -6.29 -21.47 -2.46
C MET A 1 -5.79 -20.05 -2.29
N LEU A 2 -4.83 -19.61 -3.10
CA LEU A 2 -4.32 -18.25 -3.03
C LEU A 2 -5.30 -17.32 -3.75
N VAL A 3 -5.87 -16.34 -3.03
CA VAL A 3 -6.87 -15.42 -3.57
C VAL A 3 -6.19 -14.12 -3.96
N CYS A 4 -6.30 -13.77 -5.24
CA CYS A 4 -5.79 -12.51 -5.78
C CYS A 4 -6.94 -11.54 -6.05
N LEU A 5 -6.82 -10.32 -5.53
CA LEU A 5 -7.66 -9.20 -5.90
C LEU A 5 -7.07 -8.55 -7.15
N LYS A 6 -7.80 -8.63 -8.26
CA LYS A 6 -7.37 -8.12 -9.57
C LYS A 6 -7.79 -6.66 -9.74
N ASP A 7 -6.92 -5.88 -10.37
CA ASP A 7 -7.24 -4.53 -10.84
C ASP A 7 -8.48 -4.54 -11.75
N TYR A 8 -9.27 -3.48 -11.68
CA TYR A 8 -10.29 -3.22 -12.70
C TYR A 8 -9.60 -2.83 -14.01
N PRO A 9 -9.96 -3.44 -15.17
CA PRO A 9 -9.25 -3.21 -16.42
C PRO A 9 -9.50 -1.79 -16.95
N VAL A 10 -8.42 -1.02 -17.12
CA VAL A 10 -8.44 0.33 -17.70
C VAL A 10 -7.23 0.49 -18.62
N ALA A 11 -7.47 1.04 -19.82
CA ALA A 11 -6.43 1.27 -20.82
C ALA A 11 -5.33 2.21 -20.29
N ILE A 12 -4.09 1.98 -20.72
CA ILE A 12 -2.97 2.90 -20.45
C ILE A 12 -3.24 4.23 -21.18
N GLY A 13 -2.86 5.35 -20.57
CA GLY A 13 -3.07 6.69 -21.13
C GLY A 13 -4.44 7.29 -20.80
N THR A 14 -5.38 6.52 -20.23
CA THR A 14 -6.66 7.07 -19.76
C THR A 14 -6.43 8.06 -18.61
N GLU A 15 -7.12 9.20 -18.65
CA GLU A 15 -7.14 10.17 -17.55
C GLU A 15 -7.67 9.52 -16.25
N ASP A 16 -7.06 9.84 -15.10
CA ASP A 16 -7.34 9.20 -13.80
C ASP A 16 -7.24 7.65 -13.84
N ARG A 17 -6.47 7.07 -14.76
CA ARG A 17 -6.35 5.61 -14.89
C ARG A 17 -6.07 4.94 -13.55
N ALA A 18 -5.08 5.44 -12.80
CA ALA A 18 -4.70 4.85 -11.53
C ALA A 18 -5.92 4.67 -10.60
N LYS A 19 -6.75 5.71 -10.45
CA LYS A 19 -7.99 5.62 -9.64
C LYS A 19 -8.98 4.62 -10.21
N LYS A 20 -9.19 4.66 -11.53
CA LYS A 20 -10.17 3.80 -12.23
C LYS A 20 -9.80 2.31 -12.19
N THR A 21 -8.54 1.96 -11.94
CA THR A 21 -8.10 0.56 -11.79
C THR A 21 -8.45 -0.07 -10.44
N VAL A 22 -9.02 0.68 -9.49
CA VAL A 22 -9.39 0.16 -8.16
C VAL A 22 -10.38 -1.02 -8.29
N PRO A 23 -10.19 -2.13 -7.54
CA PRO A 23 -11.11 -3.27 -7.52
C PRO A 23 -12.52 -2.90 -7.01
N LYS A 24 -13.41 -2.58 -7.96
CA LYS A 24 -14.76 -2.06 -7.68
C LYS A 24 -15.57 -2.98 -6.77
N GLY A 25 -16.26 -2.37 -5.81
CA GLY A 25 -17.11 -3.07 -4.84
C GLY A 25 -16.33 -3.78 -3.74
N ILE A 26 -14.99 -3.78 -3.75
CA ILE A 26 -14.16 -4.32 -2.66
C ILE A 26 -13.32 -3.20 -2.04
N LEU A 27 -12.77 -2.33 -2.89
CA LEU A 27 -11.99 -1.18 -2.50
C LEU A 27 -12.55 0.10 -3.12
N GLU A 28 -12.33 1.22 -2.46
CA GLU A 28 -12.59 2.57 -2.96
C GLU A 28 -11.42 3.51 -2.65
N ILE A 29 -11.32 4.60 -3.41
CA ILE A 29 -10.34 5.67 -3.16
C ILE A 29 -11.10 6.89 -2.68
N ARG A 30 -10.70 7.43 -1.53
CA ARG A 30 -11.27 8.65 -0.93
C ARG A 30 -10.18 9.42 -0.17
N SER A 31 -10.49 10.63 0.28
CA SER A 31 -9.54 11.43 1.07
C SER A 31 -9.14 10.69 2.34
N SER A 32 -7.84 10.68 2.65
CA SER A 32 -7.27 10.08 3.86
C SER A 32 -6.94 11.15 4.90
N GLN A 33 -7.03 10.77 6.18
CA GLN A 33 -6.56 11.59 7.30
C GLN A 33 -5.04 11.52 7.47
N ILE A 34 -4.35 10.60 6.78
CA ILE A 34 -2.89 10.52 6.81
C ILE A 34 -2.32 11.51 5.80
N HIS A 35 -2.63 11.33 4.52
CA HIS A 35 -2.16 12.21 3.45
C HIS A 35 -2.98 12.00 2.17
N GLY A 36 -3.38 13.10 1.52
CA GLY A 36 -4.02 13.08 0.20
C GLY A 36 -5.18 12.09 0.09
N PHE A 37 -5.08 11.15 -0.84
CA PHE A 37 -6.01 10.03 -0.99
C PHE A 37 -5.50 8.77 -0.29
N GLY A 38 -6.43 7.94 0.18
CA GLY A 38 -6.18 6.61 0.70
C GLY A 38 -7.05 5.57 -0.03
N VAL A 39 -6.72 4.29 0.19
CA VAL A 39 -7.50 3.15 -0.33
C VAL A 39 -8.23 2.50 0.82
N PHE A 40 -9.55 2.41 0.74
CA PHE A 40 -10.40 1.92 1.81
C PHE A 40 -11.17 0.68 1.38
N THR A 41 -11.43 -0.21 2.30
CA THR A 41 -12.31 -1.36 2.06
C THR A 41 -13.78 -0.92 2.08
N VAL A 42 -14.60 -1.51 1.22
CA VAL A 42 -16.07 -1.35 1.27
C VAL A 42 -16.80 -2.62 1.72
N ARG A 43 -16.02 -3.65 2.07
CA ARG A 43 -16.45 -4.92 2.66
C ARG A 43 -15.27 -5.54 3.40
N ASP A 44 -15.52 -6.52 4.25
CA ASP A 44 -14.45 -7.24 4.95
C ASP A 44 -13.49 -7.93 3.96
N VAL A 45 -12.19 -7.69 4.15
CA VAL A 45 -11.10 -8.29 3.39
C VAL A 45 -10.32 -9.23 4.30
N ARG A 46 -10.27 -10.50 3.92
CA ARG A 46 -9.57 -11.54 4.70
C ARG A 46 -8.05 -11.33 4.70
N LYS A 47 -7.38 -11.91 5.70
CA LYS A 47 -5.92 -12.06 5.70
C LYS A 47 -5.44 -12.89 4.50
N GLY A 48 -4.31 -12.51 3.91
CA GLY A 48 -3.64 -13.28 2.86
C GLY A 48 -4.08 -12.96 1.43
N ILE A 49 -4.95 -11.97 1.21
CA ILE A 49 -5.35 -11.52 -0.13
C ILE A 49 -4.18 -10.84 -0.81
N GLN A 50 -3.81 -11.31 -2.00
CA GLN A 50 -2.73 -10.72 -2.80
C GLN A 50 -3.26 -9.68 -3.78
N MET A 51 -2.49 -8.60 -3.98
CA MET A 51 -2.83 -7.46 -4.82
C MET A 51 -1.64 -7.07 -5.69
N GLY A 52 -1.91 -6.66 -6.93
CA GLY A 52 -0.91 -6.14 -7.86
C GLY A 52 -0.69 -7.00 -9.12
N PRO A 53 0.42 -6.75 -9.83
CA PRO A 53 1.61 -6.01 -9.38
C PRO A 53 1.40 -4.49 -9.28
N TYR A 54 2.23 -3.82 -8.48
CA TYR A 54 2.36 -2.36 -8.45
C TYR A 54 2.81 -1.86 -9.83
N ARG A 55 2.09 -0.88 -10.42
CA ARG A 55 2.32 -0.44 -11.79
C ARG A 55 2.91 0.97 -11.85
N GLY A 56 3.85 1.17 -12.77
CA GLY A 56 4.52 2.42 -13.02
C GLY A 56 5.61 2.28 -14.08
N GLN A 57 6.35 3.36 -14.33
CA GLN A 57 7.52 3.34 -15.19
C GLN A 57 8.67 2.60 -14.50
N VAL A 58 9.34 1.70 -15.22
CA VAL A 58 10.55 1.05 -14.72
C VAL A 58 11.75 1.93 -15.04
N THR A 59 12.51 2.31 -14.02
CA THR A 59 13.67 3.20 -14.16
C THR A 59 14.80 2.77 -13.23
N ARG A 60 15.98 3.39 -13.35
CA ARG A 60 17.08 3.29 -12.38
C ARG A 60 17.37 4.62 -11.67
N VAL A 61 16.67 5.68 -12.07
CA VAL A 61 16.79 7.02 -11.52
C VAL A 61 15.66 7.24 -10.53
N ASP A 62 16.00 7.62 -9.30
CA ASP A 62 15.00 7.99 -8.30
C ASP A 62 14.43 9.38 -8.65
N THR A 63 13.12 9.47 -8.76
CA THR A 63 12.41 10.72 -9.08
C THR A 63 12.02 11.50 -7.82
N ALA A 64 12.28 10.97 -6.62
CA ALA A 64 12.00 11.59 -5.32
C ALA A 64 10.54 12.06 -5.13
N ASN A 65 9.59 11.54 -5.92
CA ASN A 65 8.18 11.92 -5.91
C ASN A 65 7.35 11.18 -4.84
N GLY A 66 7.96 10.24 -4.11
CA GLY A 66 7.30 9.44 -3.07
C GLY A 66 6.47 8.24 -3.57
N TYR A 67 6.39 7.99 -4.87
CA TYR A 67 5.63 6.90 -5.49
C TYR A 67 6.52 5.82 -6.10
N SER A 68 7.79 5.77 -5.70
CA SER A 68 8.78 4.84 -6.25
C SER A 68 9.10 3.71 -5.27
N TRP A 69 9.05 2.48 -5.77
CA TRP A 69 9.51 1.29 -5.04
C TRP A 69 10.79 0.72 -5.64
N LYS A 70 11.82 0.53 -4.80
CA LYS A 70 13.08 -0.10 -5.21
C LYS A 70 12.97 -1.63 -5.23
N LEU A 71 13.33 -2.23 -6.36
CA LEU A 71 13.43 -3.66 -6.57
C LEU A 71 14.81 -4.19 -6.15
N ARG A 72 14.87 -5.50 -5.87
CA ARG A 72 16.10 -6.20 -5.45
C ARG A 72 17.23 -6.14 -6.48
N ASP A 73 16.89 -6.04 -7.76
CA ASP A 73 17.85 -5.91 -8.86
C ASP A 73 18.31 -4.46 -9.10
N GLY A 74 17.95 -3.53 -8.20
CA GLY A 74 18.34 -2.13 -8.25
C GLY A 74 17.46 -1.24 -9.12
N ARG A 75 16.50 -1.79 -9.88
CA ARG A 75 15.51 -0.99 -10.61
C ARG A 75 14.50 -0.37 -9.64
N LEU A 76 13.79 0.66 -10.08
CA LEU A 76 12.64 1.24 -9.41
C LEU A 76 11.38 1.07 -10.27
N ILE A 77 10.23 0.93 -9.62
CA ILE A 77 8.92 1.11 -10.25
C ILE A 77 8.37 2.46 -9.78
N ASP A 78 8.33 3.44 -10.67
CA ASP A 78 7.85 4.80 -10.40
C ASP A 78 6.38 4.95 -10.84
N ALA A 79 5.48 5.12 -9.88
CA ALA A 79 4.06 5.33 -10.10
C ALA A 79 3.62 6.81 -10.09
N GLY A 80 4.56 7.75 -10.26
CA GLY A 80 4.26 9.18 -10.30
C GLY A 80 3.23 9.58 -11.36
N ASN A 81 3.30 8.97 -12.56
CA ASN A 81 2.34 9.23 -13.64
C ASN A 81 1.05 8.40 -13.48
N GLU A 82 -0.08 9.06 -13.19
CA GLU A 82 -1.39 8.42 -12.99
C GLU A 82 -1.91 7.65 -14.21
N THR A 83 -1.54 8.07 -15.42
CA THR A 83 -2.01 7.46 -16.68
C THR A 83 -1.30 6.14 -17.01
N ASN A 84 -0.21 5.83 -16.29
CA ASN A 84 0.60 4.61 -16.47
C ASN A 84 0.72 3.76 -15.19
N SER A 85 0.19 4.22 -14.06
CA SER A 85 0.20 3.52 -12.78
C SER A 85 -1.18 2.95 -12.42
N ASN A 86 -1.27 2.26 -11.28
CA ASN A 86 -2.53 1.70 -10.77
C ASN A 86 -2.88 2.22 -9.37
N TRP A 87 -4.05 1.82 -8.89
CA TRP A 87 -4.65 2.26 -7.62
C TRP A 87 -3.74 2.08 -6.41
N MET A 88 -2.80 1.13 -6.47
CA MET A 88 -1.87 0.84 -5.38
C MET A 88 -0.97 2.03 -5.02
N ARG A 89 -0.82 3.02 -5.92
CA ARG A 89 -0.08 4.26 -5.63
C ARG A 89 -0.71 5.12 -4.53
N TYR A 90 -2.01 4.93 -4.24
CA TYR A 90 -2.75 5.68 -3.22
C TYR A 90 -2.80 4.94 -1.87
N VAL A 91 -2.17 3.77 -1.73
CA VAL A 91 -2.10 3.07 -0.44
C VAL A 91 -1.08 3.78 0.44
N ASN A 92 -1.51 4.34 1.56
CA ASN A 92 -0.67 5.14 2.46
C ASN A 92 0.29 4.29 3.31
N CYS A 93 1.30 4.98 3.87
CA CYS A 93 2.21 4.37 4.83
C CYS A 93 1.49 4.12 6.16
N ALA A 94 1.60 2.91 6.69
CA ALA A 94 1.32 2.68 8.11
C ALA A 94 2.33 3.48 8.96
N ARG A 95 1.84 4.09 10.04
CA ARG A 95 2.59 4.93 10.99
C ARG A 95 3.05 4.17 12.23
N ASN A 96 2.40 3.05 12.53
CA ASN A 96 2.81 2.07 13.54
C ASN A 96 2.45 0.64 13.08
N MET A 97 2.94 -0.37 13.81
CA MET A 97 2.65 -1.78 13.51
C MET A 97 1.18 -2.16 13.76
N ALA A 98 0.53 -1.52 14.74
CA ALA A 98 -0.85 -1.80 15.11
C ALA A 98 -1.84 -1.47 13.99
N GLU A 99 -1.66 -0.37 13.25
CA GLU A 99 -2.51 0.00 12.11
C GLU A 99 -2.08 -0.69 10.80
N GLN A 100 -0.86 -1.23 10.73
CA GLN A 100 -0.39 -1.92 9.55
C GLN A 100 -1.23 -3.16 9.26
N ASN A 101 -1.85 -3.20 8.09
CA ASN A 101 -2.69 -4.33 7.66
C ASN A 101 -2.27 -4.93 6.30
N THR A 102 -1.28 -4.31 5.64
CA THR A 102 -0.76 -4.74 4.35
C THR A 102 0.77 -4.80 4.37
N VAL A 103 1.34 -5.79 3.68
CA VAL A 103 2.79 -5.93 3.48
C VAL A 103 3.14 -5.88 2.00
N ALA A 104 4.24 -5.21 1.67
CA ALA A 104 4.83 -5.23 0.33
C ALA A 104 5.84 -6.38 0.20
N PHE A 105 5.84 -7.07 -0.93
CA PHE A 105 6.79 -8.15 -1.22
C PHE A 105 7.11 -8.20 -2.71
N GLN A 106 8.30 -8.68 -3.05
CA GLN A 106 8.73 -8.85 -4.43
C GLN A 106 8.60 -10.29 -4.88
N TYR A 107 8.07 -10.50 -6.08
CA TYR A 107 7.91 -11.82 -6.70
C TYR A 107 8.11 -11.72 -8.21
N LYS A 108 8.92 -12.62 -8.79
CA LYS A 108 9.23 -12.66 -10.23
C LYS A 108 9.55 -11.27 -10.82
N GLY A 109 10.43 -10.51 -10.17
CA GLY A 109 10.90 -9.20 -10.64
C GLY A 109 9.87 -8.07 -10.57
N ASN A 110 8.76 -8.24 -9.84
CA ASN A 110 7.70 -7.24 -9.64
C ASN A 110 7.39 -7.07 -8.15
N LEU A 111 6.71 -5.98 -7.79
CA LEU A 111 6.22 -5.69 -6.44
C LEU A 111 4.73 -6.01 -6.31
N TYR A 112 4.34 -6.62 -5.21
CA TYR A 112 2.96 -6.98 -4.87
C TYR A 112 2.67 -6.62 -3.42
N TYR A 113 1.39 -6.45 -3.09
CA TYR A 113 0.92 -6.30 -1.71
C TYR A 113 0.15 -7.54 -1.26
N ARG A 114 0.15 -7.80 0.04
CA ARG A 114 -0.67 -8.84 0.67
C ARG A 114 -1.23 -8.37 2.00
N THR A 115 -2.51 -8.62 2.27
CA THR A 115 -3.08 -8.35 3.59
C THR A 115 -2.45 -9.27 4.65
N CYS A 116 -1.95 -8.70 5.75
CA CYS A 116 -1.32 -9.47 6.84
C CYS A 116 -2.27 -9.77 8.01
N LYS A 117 -3.45 -9.13 8.02
CA LYS A 117 -4.57 -9.39 8.92
C LYS A 117 -5.91 -9.17 8.20
N GLU A 118 -7.00 -9.48 8.88
CA GLU A 118 -8.34 -9.12 8.41
C GLU A 118 -8.51 -7.60 8.47
N ILE A 119 -9.21 -7.04 7.49
CA ILE A 119 -9.48 -5.61 7.36
C ILE A 119 -10.99 -5.44 7.26
N LYS A 120 -11.59 -4.74 8.22
CA LYS A 120 -13.04 -4.52 8.28
C LYS A 120 -13.47 -3.48 7.26
N SER A 121 -14.72 -3.58 6.82
CA SER A 121 -15.32 -2.57 5.94
C SER A 121 -15.14 -1.15 6.50
N GLY A 122 -14.63 -0.24 5.67
CA GLY A 122 -14.39 1.16 6.00
C GLY A 122 -12.97 1.48 6.48
N GLU A 123 -12.14 0.47 6.78
CA GLU A 123 -10.74 0.66 7.17
C GLU A 123 -9.85 0.98 5.97
N GLU A 124 -8.79 1.76 6.22
CA GLU A 124 -7.78 2.10 5.22
C GLU A 124 -6.76 0.97 5.06
N LEU A 125 -6.36 0.65 3.83
CA LEU A 125 -5.23 -0.21 3.56
C LEU A 125 -3.94 0.58 3.84
N LEU A 126 -3.12 0.05 4.74
CA LEU A 126 -1.88 0.69 5.18
C LEU A 126 -0.72 -0.27 5.07
N VAL A 127 0.33 0.16 4.37
CA VAL A 127 1.54 -0.63 4.10
C VAL A 127 2.77 0.05 4.70
N TYR A 128 3.72 -0.71 5.24
CA TYR A 128 4.99 -0.12 5.66
C TYR A 128 5.93 0.07 4.47
N TYR A 129 6.34 1.30 4.19
CA TYR A 129 7.24 1.63 3.07
C TYR A 129 8.70 1.21 3.29
N GLY A 130 9.05 0.76 4.50
CA GLY A 130 10.42 0.43 4.88
C GLY A 130 11.13 1.56 5.62
N GLN A 131 12.24 1.23 6.27
CA GLN A 131 12.91 2.11 7.24
C GLN A 131 13.41 3.43 6.65
N SER A 132 13.95 3.42 5.43
CA SER A 132 14.48 4.63 4.78
C SER A 132 13.37 5.64 4.49
N PHE A 133 12.20 5.16 4.05
CA PHE A 133 11.08 6.02 3.72
C PHE A 133 10.33 6.47 5.00
N ALA A 134 10.21 5.59 5.99
CA ALA A 134 9.64 5.92 7.29
C ALA A 134 10.35 7.13 7.93
N LYS A 135 11.69 7.16 7.91
CA LYS A 135 12.46 8.31 8.41
C LYS A 135 12.13 9.61 7.67
N ASN A 136 11.98 9.57 6.34
CA ASN A 136 11.64 10.75 5.54
C ASN A 136 10.22 11.26 5.84
N LEU A 137 9.31 10.38 6.25
CA LEU A 137 7.96 10.72 6.70
C LEU A 137 7.88 11.16 8.17
N GLY A 138 9.02 11.27 8.87
CA GLY A 138 9.05 11.60 10.29
C GLY A 138 8.57 10.46 11.21
N ILE A 139 8.42 9.24 10.68
CA ILE A 139 8.05 8.07 11.46
C ILE A 139 9.28 7.59 12.24
N ASP A 140 9.18 7.59 13.56
CA ASP A 140 10.20 7.01 14.43
C ASP A 140 10.21 5.49 14.29
N VAL A 141 11.21 4.97 13.60
CA VAL A 141 11.39 3.53 13.35
C VAL A 141 11.50 2.73 14.65
N LYS A 142 12.02 3.29 15.74
CA LYS A 142 12.08 2.59 17.03
C LYS A 142 10.70 2.43 17.63
N LYS A 143 9.90 3.49 17.62
CA LYS A 143 8.51 3.46 18.10
C LYS A 143 7.60 2.63 17.21
N TYR A 144 7.88 2.57 15.91
CA TYR A 144 7.08 1.80 14.95
C TYR A 144 6.89 0.33 15.36
N PHE A 145 7.95 -0.28 15.91
CA PHE A 145 7.97 -1.68 16.34
C PHE A 145 7.68 -1.87 17.83
N GLN A 146 7.41 -0.79 18.58
CA GLN A 146 6.97 -0.91 19.96
C GLN A 146 5.46 -1.21 19.98
N PRO A 147 4.99 -2.13 20.85
CA PRO A 147 3.56 -2.34 21.06
C PRO A 147 2.92 -1.07 21.65
N ASP A 148 1.64 -0.84 21.37
CA ASP A 148 0.91 0.30 21.93
C ASP A 148 0.84 0.17 23.46
N GLU A 149 0.96 1.29 24.19
CA GLU A 149 0.89 1.29 25.67
C GLU A 149 -0.44 0.70 26.20
N GLU A 150 -1.54 0.82 25.43
CA GLU A 150 -2.83 0.20 25.76
C GLU A 150 -2.79 -1.34 25.69
N GLU A 151 -2.03 -1.93 24.76
CA GLU A 151 -1.88 -3.39 24.64
C GLU A 151 -1.06 -3.95 25.83
N VAL A 152 -0.07 -3.19 26.29
CA VAL A 152 0.70 -3.53 27.49
C VAL A 152 -0.22 -3.52 28.72
N ASN A 153 -1.09 -2.50 28.86
CA ASN A 153 -1.98 -2.38 30.02
C ASN A 153 -3.09 -3.44 30.07
N LEU A 154 -3.56 -3.97 28.94
CA LEU A 154 -4.56 -5.05 28.89
C LEU A 154 -3.97 -6.44 29.13
N SER A 155 -2.66 -6.62 29.01
CA SER A 155 -1.98 -7.92 29.25
C SER A 155 -1.70 -8.23 30.74
N TYR A 156 -1.99 -7.28 31.64
CA TYR A 156 -1.81 -7.40 33.08
C TYR A 156 -3.14 -7.54 33.86
N PHE A 157 -4.27 -7.79 33.18
CA PHE A 157 -5.56 -8.10 33.81
C PHE A 157 -6.13 -9.43 33.30
#